data_AF-A0A7V9GGK6-F1
#
_entry.id   AF-A0A7V9GGK6-F1
#
_cell.length_a   1.000
_cell.length_b   1.000
_cell.length_c   1.000
_cell.angle_alpha   90.00
_cell.angle_beta   90.00
_cell.angle_gamma   90.00
#
_symmetry.space_group_name_H-M   'P 1'
#
loop_
_entity.id
_entity.type
_entity.pdbx_description
1 polymer ?
#
loop_
_entity_poly.entity_id
_entity_poly.type
_entity_poly.pdbx_seq_one_letter_code
_entity_poly.pdbx_strand_id
1 'polypeptide(L)'
;RVAGVVENMSAFVCDHGTSYPLFGVGGGEALATEAGIDLLGSVPLEPGVAVGADTGTPAALGEGPAAEAFRALADRIVADAVPPVAMAGCSARMLDAAEALLGPK
;
A
#
# COMPACT_ATOMS: atom_id res chain seq x y z
N ARG A 1 10.57 1.37 -14.19
CA ARG A 1 10.12 2.72 -13.76
C ARG A 1 9.98 2.72 -12.25
N VAL A 2 10.22 3.85 -11.58
CA VAL A 2 9.87 4.02 -10.16
C VAL A 2 8.42 4.48 -10.08
N ALA A 3 7.61 3.86 -9.23
CA ALA A 3 6.18 4.16 -9.11
C ALA A 3 5.89 5.34 -8.17
N GLY A 4 6.78 5.57 -7.20
CA GLY A 4 6.66 6.61 -6.19
C GLY A 4 7.46 6.26 -4.93
N VAL A 5 7.36 7.09 -3.91
CA VAL A 5 7.99 6.91 -2.60
C VAL A 5 6.94 6.47 -1.57
N VAL A 6 7.33 5.62 -0.63
CA VAL A 6 6.54 5.32 0.57
C VAL A 6 7.39 5.67 1.79
N GLU A 7 6.87 6.48 2.69
CA GLU A 7 7.57 6.83 3.93
C GLU A 7 7.21 5.83 5.04
N ASN A 8 8.15 4.95 5.36
CA ASN A 8 7.97 3.97 6.43
C ASN A 8 8.32 4.57 7.80
N MET A 9 7.65 4.10 8.86
CA MET A 9 7.85 4.53 10.25
C MET A 9 7.66 6.04 10.47
N SER A 10 6.64 6.62 9.82
CA SER A 10 6.44 8.08 9.76
C SER A 10 6.08 8.75 11.08
N ALA A 11 5.28 8.07 11.91
CA ALA A 11 4.89 8.56 13.23
C ALA A 11 4.64 7.38 14.18
N PHE A 12 5.01 7.56 15.45
CA PHE A 12 4.63 6.67 16.55
C PHE A 12 3.61 7.37 17.43
N VAL A 13 2.42 6.79 17.57
CA VAL A 13 1.38 7.30 18.47
C VAL A 13 1.40 6.46 19.74
N CYS A 14 1.61 7.09 20.89
CA CYS A 14 1.55 6.38 22.18
C CYS A 14 0.08 6.18 22.60
N ASP A 15 -0.15 5.29 23.57
CA ASP A 15 -1.49 4.96 24.08
C ASP A 15 -2.28 6.16 24.61
N HIS A 16 -1.61 7.26 24.95
CA HIS A 16 -2.22 8.52 25.39
C HIS A 16 -2.61 9.45 24.23
N GLY A 17 -2.41 9.03 22.98
CA GLY A 17 -2.79 9.77 21.75
C GLY A 17 -1.75 10.79 21.27
N THR A 18 -0.63 10.95 21.98
CA THR A 18 0.45 11.84 21.52
C THR A 18 1.26 11.17 20.42
N SER A 19 1.46 11.90 19.32
CA SER A 19 2.27 11.46 18.18
C SER A 19 3.71 11.98 18.29
N TYR A 20 4.68 11.10 18.00
CA TYR A 20 6.11 11.37 18.04
C TYR A 20 6.78 10.99 16.72
N PRO A 21 7.52 11.91 16.09
CA PRO A 21 8.33 11.61 14.91
C PRO A 21 9.70 11.07 15.32
N LEU A 22 9.76 9.81 15.74
CA LEU A 22 10.98 9.19 16.28
C LEU A 22 12.18 9.23 15.31
N PHE A 23 11.90 9.25 14.00
CA PHE A 23 12.90 9.27 12.93
C PHE A 23 12.89 10.58 12.12
N GLY A 24 12.27 11.64 12.65
CA GLY A 24 12.05 12.90 11.92
C GLY A 24 10.79 12.90 11.07
N VAL A 25 10.60 13.96 10.27
CA VAL A 25 9.42 14.16 9.42
C VAL A 25 9.82 14.66 8.03
N GLY A 26 9.06 14.26 7.01
CA GLY A 26 9.13 14.84 5.67
C GLY A 26 10.29 14.37 4.79
N GLY A 27 11.05 13.36 5.23
CA GLY A 27 12.14 12.80 4.42
C GLY A 27 11.63 12.13 3.15
N GLY A 28 10.48 11.44 3.22
CA GLY A 28 9.83 10.84 2.06
C GLY A 28 9.34 11.88 1.05
N GLU A 29 8.72 12.97 1.54
CA GLU A 29 8.24 14.07 0.68
C GLU A 29 9.40 14.80 0.00
N ALA A 30 10.48 15.06 0.75
CA ALA A 30 11.69 15.68 0.20
C ALA A 30 12.31 14.82 -0.91
N LEU A 31 12.43 13.51 -0.67
CA LEU A 31 12.95 12.57 -1.67
C LEU A 31 12.05 12.47 -2.90
N ALA A 32 10.73 12.40 -2.70
CA ALA A 32 9.74 12.38 -3.78
C ALA A 32 9.87 13.63 -4.66
N THR A 33 9.96 14.80 -4.03
CA THR A 33 10.17 16.09 -4.72
C THR A 33 11.49 16.12 -5.49
N GLU A 34 12.60 15.72 -4.87
CA GLU A 34 13.92 15.69 -5.51
C GLU A 34 13.95 14.77 -6.74
N ALA A 35 13.30 13.61 -6.63
CA ALA A 35 13.25 12.62 -7.70
C ALA A 35 12.15 12.90 -8.75
N GLY A 36 11.31 13.92 -8.55
CA GLY A 36 10.20 14.25 -9.45
C GLY A 36 9.15 13.14 -9.56
N ILE A 37 8.88 12.43 -8.46
CA ILE A 37 7.91 11.34 -8.36
C ILE A 37 6.98 11.57 -7.16
N ASP A 38 5.85 10.86 -7.10
CA ASP A 38 4.86 11.06 -6.05
C ASP A 38 5.24 10.36 -4.74
N LEU A 39 4.93 11.00 -3.60
CA LEU A 39 4.77 10.29 -2.32
C LEU A 39 3.42 9.57 -2.33
N LEU A 40 3.46 8.24 -2.36
CA LEU A 40 2.27 7.38 -2.41
C LEU A 40 1.57 7.30 -1.05
N GLY A 41 2.32 7.44 0.04
CA GLY A 41 1.76 7.49 1.39
C GLY A 41 2.81 7.21 2.44
N SER A 42 2.36 7.21 3.69
CA SER A 42 3.21 7.02 4.86
C SER A 42 2.60 5.96 5.77
N VAL A 43 3.44 5.09 6.34
CA VAL A 43 3.02 4.02 7.26
C VAL A 43 3.51 4.35 8.67
N PRO A 44 2.62 4.43 9.68
CA PRO A 44 3.03 4.69 11.05
C PRO A 44 3.85 3.53 11.62
N LEU A 45 4.66 3.83 12.63
CA LEU A 45 5.39 2.83 13.38
C LEU A 45 4.44 2.18 14.41
N GLU A 46 4.04 0.93 14.15
CA GLU A 46 3.24 0.15 15.08
C GLU A 46 3.88 -1.24 15.35
N PRO A 47 3.92 -1.70 16.61
CA PRO A 47 4.49 -3.02 16.95
C PRO A 47 3.87 -4.18 16.18
N GLY A 48 2.56 -4.09 15.89
CA GLY A 48 1.83 -5.11 15.14
C GLY A 48 2.35 -5.35 13.72
N VAL A 49 3.03 -4.37 13.12
CA VAL A 49 3.64 -4.52 11.79
C VAL A 49 4.80 -5.51 11.82
N ALA A 50 5.71 -5.36 12.78
CA ALA A 50 6.85 -6.27 12.92
C ALA A 50 6.40 -7.67 13.33
N VAL A 51 5.51 -7.77 14.34
CA VAL A 51 4.97 -9.06 14.80
C VAL A 51 4.24 -9.78 13.67
N GLY A 52 3.43 -9.07 12.88
CA GLY A 52 2.72 -9.63 11.74
C GLY A 52 3.67 -10.13 10.64
N ALA A 53 4.75 -9.39 10.37
CA ALA A 53 5.78 -9.80 9.42
C ALA A 53 6.49 -11.09 9.88
N ASP A 54 6.91 -11.16 11.14
CA ASP A 54 7.62 -12.32 11.71
C ASP A 54 6.75 -13.58 11.76
N THR A 55 5.44 -13.43 12.01
CA THR A 55 4.49 -14.53 12.12
C THR A 55 3.83 -14.91 10.79
N GLY A 56 4.10 -14.18 9.71
CA GLY A 56 3.46 -14.39 8.40
C GLY A 56 1.97 -13.98 8.36
N THR A 57 1.54 -13.10 9.27
CA THR A 57 0.19 -12.51 9.31
C THR A 57 0.29 -11.00 9.09
N PRO A 58 0.33 -10.51 7.83
CA PRO A 58 0.60 -9.11 7.53
C PRO A 58 -0.37 -8.13 8.22
N ALA A 59 0.14 -7.00 8.70
CA ALA A 59 -0.67 -5.98 9.37
C ALA A 59 -1.85 -5.48 8.54
N ALA A 60 -1.75 -5.50 7.20
CA ALA A 60 -2.83 -5.12 6.30
C ALA A 60 -4.13 -5.96 6.46
N LEU A 61 -4.02 -7.18 7.01
CA LEU A 61 -5.16 -8.06 7.28
C LEU A 61 -5.88 -7.71 8.60
N GLY A 62 -5.26 -6.89 9.45
CA GLY A 62 -5.81 -6.49 10.74
C GLY A 62 -6.59 -5.19 10.69
N GLU A 63 -6.60 -4.52 11.84
CA GLU A 63 -7.22 -3.23 12.09
C GLU A 63 -6.19 -2.21 12.58
N GLY A 64 -6.58 -0.95 12.62
CA GLY A 64 -5.76 0.14 13.13
C GLY A 64 -4.98 0.91 12.04
N PRO A 65 -4.25 1.96 12.47
CA PRO A 65 -3.61 2.93 11.58
C PRO A 65 -2.68 2.33 10.52
N ALA A 66 -1.80 1.37 10.87
CA ALA A 66 -0.92 0.76 9.88
C ALA A 66 -1.70 -0.14 8.90
N ALA A 67 -2.71 -0.86 9.38
CA ALA A 67 -3.55 -1.68 8.51
C ALA A 67 -4.29 -0.82 7.46
N GLU A 68 -4.86 0.30 7.90
CA GLU A 68 -5.50 1.29 7.04
C GLU A 68 -4.51 1.91 6.04
N ALA A 69 -3.32 2.30 6.51
CA ALA A 69 -2.28 2.88 5.65
C ALA A 69 -1.83 1.89 4.56
N PHE A 70 -1.64 0.62 4.89
CA PHE A 70 -1.27 -0.41 3.90
C PHE A 70 -2.38 -0.64 2.88
N ARG A 71 -3.66 -0.67 3.30
CA ARG A 71 -4.79 -0.81 2.36
C ARG A 71 -4.89 0.40 1.43
N ALA A 72 -4.81 1.61 1.97
CA ALA A 72 -4.82 2.84 1.17
C ALA A 72 -3.65 2.91 0.17
N LEU A 73 -2.45 2.47 0.58
CA LEU A 73 -1.30 2.35 -0.32
C LEU A 73 -1.56 1.36 -1.45
N ALA A 74 -2.10 0.18 -1.14
CA ALA A 74 -2.43 -0.81 -2.15
C ALA A 74 -3.45 -0.26 -3.17
N ASP A 75 -4.51 0.40 -2.69
CA ASP A 75 -5.52 1.03 -3.55
C ASP A 75 -4.90 2.09 -4.45
N ARG A 76 -4.06 3.00 -3.90
CA ARG A 76 -3.39 4.04 -4.69
C ARG A 76 -2.41 3.47 -5.71
N ILE A 77 -1.70 2.40 -5.36
CA ILE A 77 -0.79 1.73 -6.30
C ILE A 77 -1.57 1.15 -7.47
N VAL A 78 -2.69 0.47 -7.20
CA VAL A 78 -3.49 -0.20 -8.23
C VAL A 78 -4.28 0.80 -9.08
N ALA A 79 -4.77 1.89 -8.50
CA ALA A 79 -5.55 2.90 -9.22
C ALA A 79 -4.67 3.83 -10.06
N ASP A 80 -3.58 4.35 -9.49
CA ASP A 80 -2.89 5.51 -10.04
C ASP A 80 -1.44 5.21 -10.44
N ALA A 81 -0.67 4.62 -9.52
CA ALA A 81 0.79 4.54 -9.69
C ALA A 81 1.18 3.42 -10.68
N VAL A 82 0.51 2.27 -10.60
CA VAL A 82 0.74 1.07 -11.42
C VAL A 82 -0.60 0.44 -11.79
N PRO A 83 -1.38 1.09 -12.68
CA PRO A 83 -2.64 0.51 -13.11
C PRO A 83 -2.36 -0.87 -13.73
N PRO A 84 -3.20 -1.88 -13.41
CA PRO A 84 -3.05 -3.19 -14.00
C PRO A 84 -3.12 -3.01 -15.51
N VAL A 85 -2.13 -3.57 -16.22
CA VAL A 85 -2.16 -3.64 -17.67
C VAL A 85 -3.51 -4.25 -18.04
N ALA A 86 -4.27 -3.60 -18.93
CA ALA A 86 -5.61 -4.06 -19.28
C ALA A 86 -5.55 -5.56 -19.63
N MET A 87 -6.05 -6.39 -18.70
CA MET A 87 -5.94 -7.85 -18.75
C MET A 87 -6.76 -8.46 -19.90
N ALA A 88 -7.36 -7.62 -20.74
CA ALA A 88 -8.04 -7.97 -21.98
C ALA A 88 -7.18 -8.84 -22.92
N GLY A 89 -5.85 -8.80 -22.80
CA GLY A 89 -4.92 -9.64 -23.58
C GLY A 89 -4.43 -10.90 -22.88
N CYS A 90 -4.79 -11.16 -21.62
CA CYS A 90 -4.28 -12.34 -20.90
C CYS A 90 -5.05 -13.59 -21.33
N SER A 91 -4.39 -14.44 -22.13
CA SER A 91 -4.91 -15.74 -22.57
C SER A 91 -5.46 -16.60 -21.43
N ALA A 92 -4.85 -16.52 -20.24
CA ALA A 92 -5.28 -17.24 -19.04
C ALA A 92 -6.69 -16.86 -18.52
N ARG A 93 -7.23 -15.70 -18.91
CA ARG A 93 -8.58 -15.25 -18.51
C ARG A 93 -9.55 -15.09 -19.70
N MET A 94 -9.12 -15.47 -20.91
CA MET A 94 -10.02 -15.51 -22.07
C MET A 94 -11.11 -16.57 -21.90
N LEU A 95 -10.83 -17.66 -21.19
CA LEU A 95 -11.84 -18.66 -20.84
C LEU A 95 -12.90 -18.08 -19.90
N ASP A 96 -12.50 -17.40 -18.82
CA ASP A 96 -13.44 -16.78 -17.87
C ASP A 96 -14.35 -15.74 -18.56
N ALA A 97 -13.78 -14.95 -19.49
CA ALA A 97 -14.53 -13.99 -20.28
C ALA A 97 -15.50 -14.67 -21.27
N ALA A 98 -15.10 -15.79 -21.88
CA ALA A 98 -15.94 -16.58 -22.76
C ALA A 98 -17.08 -17.27 -21.99
N GLU A 99 -16.82 -17.79 -20.80
CA GLU A 99 -17.84 -18.38 -19.92
C GLU A 99 -18.87 -17.34 -19.47
N ALA A 100 -18.42 -16.14 -19.10
CA ALA A 100 -19.31 -15.03 -18.76
C ALA A 100 -20.22 -14.60 -19.93
N LEU A 101 -19.72 -14.70 -21.17
CA LEU A 101 -20.48 -14.40 -22.40
C LEU A 101 -21.46 -15.52 -22.79
N LEU A 102 -21.11 -16.77 -22.53
CA LEU A 102 -21.92 -17.94 -22.89
C LEU A 102 -23.07 -18.20 -21.91
N GLY A 103 -23.05 -17.56 -20.73
CA GLY A 103 -24.05 -17.75 -19.68
C GLY A 103 -23.98 -19.14 -19.04
N PRO A 104 -24.69 -19.37 -17.91
CA PRO A 104 -24.75 -20.70 -17.31
C PRO A 104 -25.41 -21.68 -18.29
N LYS A 105 -24.82 -22.89 -18.40
CA LYS A 105 -25.45 -24.02 -19.10
C LYS A 105 -26.72 -24.47 -18.41
#